data_AF-A0A679FQX1-F1
#
_entry.id   AF-A0A679FQX1-F1
#
_cell.length_a   1.000
_cell.length_b   1.000
_cell.length_c   1.000
_cell.angle_alpha   90.00
_cell.angle_beta   90.00
_cell.angle_gamma   90.00
#
_symmetry.space_group_name_H-M   'P 1'
#
loop_
_entity.id
_entity.type
_entity.pdbx_description
1 polymer ?
#
loop_
_entity_poly.entity_id
_entity_poly.type
_entity_poly.pdbx_seq_one_letter_code
_entity_poly.pdbx_strand_id
1 'polypeptide(L)'
;MNRQKNGYRNLLVLGRNLKAGAKYEPEEIIAAISLIEEQLLWTPVEDFFRLFPPIKRYTDDGTWDYKSTLKMIEEDLGERFGKGDFLKLLMMGCYENPFVNRVGIAFMKATSELYRKKTGKSLLEEAMKHLFLR
;
A
#
# COMPACT_ATOMS: atom_id res chain seq x y z
N MET A 1 20.95 -1.42 -14.52
CA MET A 1 19.62 -2.02 -14.29
C MET A 1 18.67 -0.92 -13.83
N ASN A 2 17.49 -0.74 -14.44
CA ASN A 2 16.61 0.42 -14.19
C ASN A 2 15.92 0.30 -12.80
N ARG A 3 16.11 1.32 -11.93
CA ARG A 3 15.60 1.40 -10.55
C ARG A 3 14.08 1.17 -10.46
N GLN A 4 13.31 1.78 -11.36
CA GLN A 4 11.85 1.61 -11.42
C GLN A 4 11.44 0.16 -11.70
N LYS A 5 12.11 -0.49 -12.67
CA LYS A 5 11.85 -1.90 -13.01
C LYS A 5 12.10 -2.81 -11.80
N ASN A 6 13.10 -2.48 -10.99
CA ASN A 6 13.38 -3.21 -9.75
C ASN A 6 12.28 -2.99 -8.71
N GLY A 7 11.77 -1.76 -8.55
CA GLY A 7 10.66 -1.46 -7.65
C GLY A 7 9.43 -2.32 -7.93
N TYR A 8 8.92 -2.30 -9.16
CA TYR A 8 7.76 -3.12 -9.54
C TYR A 8 8.04 -4.63 -9.47
N ARG A 9 9.24 -5.07 -9.83
CA ARG A 9 9.65 -6.47 -9.70
C ARG A 9 9.64 -6.91 -8.24
N ASN A 10 10.23 -6.12 -7.35
CA ASN A 10 10.32 -6.42 -5.92
C ASN A 10 8.94 -6.44 -5.28
N LEU A 11 8.05 -5.51 -5.65
CA LEU A 11 6.64 -5.52 -5.25
C LEU A 11 5.94 -6.83 -5.63
N LEU A 12 6.10 -7.25 -6.90
CA LEU A 12 5.51 -8.50 -7.38
C LEU A 12 6.11 -9.74 -6.72
N VAL A 13 7.43 -9.78 -6.50
CA VAL A 13 8.11 -10.88 -5.82
C VAL A 13 7.63 -11.01 -4.38
N LEU A 14 7.60 -9.90 -3.64
CA LEU A 14 7.10 -9.89 -2.26
C LEU A 14 5.64 -10.36 -2.20
N GLY A 15 4.76 -9.82 -3.05
CA GLY A 15 3.36 -10.23 -3.10
C GLY A 15 3.15 -11.69 -3.47
N ARG A 16 4.00 -12.25 -4.36
CA ARG A 16 3.99 -13.69 -4.70
C ARG A 16 4.41 -14.57 -3.52
N ASN A 17 5.48 -14.19 -2.82
CA ASN A 17 5.95 -14.92 -1.64
C ASN A 17 4.90 -14.91 -0.53
N LEU A 18 4.28 -13.76 -0.27
CA LEU A 18 3.16 -13.63 0.67
C LEU A 18 1.95 -14.48 0.25
N LYS A 19 1.66 -14.59 -1.06
CA LYS A 19 0.63 -15.50 -1.56
C LYS A 19 0.99 -16.97 -1.34
N ALA A 20 2.27 -17.33 -1.49
CA ALA A 20 2.78 -18.68 -1.26
C ALA A 20 2.88 -19.07 0.23
N GLY A 21 2.59 -18.14 1.16
CA GLY A 21 2.62 -18.40 2.60
C GLY A 21 4.00 -18.22 3.24
N ALA A 22 4.93 -17.52 2.57
CA ALA A 22 6.18 -17.12 3.19
C ALA A 22 5.91 -16.28 4.44
N LYS A 23 6.60 -16.59 5.54
CA LYS A 23 6.54 -15.86 6.79
C LYS A 23 7.66 -14.83 6.82
N TYR A 24 7.31 -13.63 7.24
CA TYR A 24 8.24 -12.52 7.42
C TYR A 24 7.97 -11.91 8.79
N GLU A 25 9.02 -11.48 9.45
CA GLU A 25 8.89 -10.62 10.62
C GLU A 25 8.38 -9.23 10.19
N PRO A 26 7.65 -8.51 11.05
CA PRO A 26 7.14 -7.17 10.73
C PRO A 26 8.22 -6.21 10.23
N GLU A 27 9.39 -6.24 10.84
CA GLU A 27 10.55 -5.42 10.50
C GLU A 27 11.04 -5.69 9.06
N GLU A 28 10.99 -6.94 8.61
CA GLU A 28 11.38 -7.33 7.24
C GLU A 28 10.37 -6.82 6.20
N ILE A 29 9.08 -6.86 6.51
CA ILE A 29 8.03 -6.30 5.65
C ILE A 29 8.21 -4.79 5.50
N ILE A 30 8.44 -4.06 6.59
CA ILE A 30 8.67 -2.62 6.54
C ILE A 30 9.92 -2.31 5.72
N ALA A 31 11.04 -2.99 5.97
CA ALA A 31 12.28 -2.74 5.24
C ALA A 31 12.13 -3.01 3.73
N ALA A 32 11.46 -4.11 3.35
CA ALA A 32 11.22 -4.43 1.95
C ALA A 32 10.35 -3.37 1.26
N ILE A 33 9.30 -2.89 1.93
CA ILE A 33 8.39 -1.89 1.38
C ILE A 33 9.05 -0.52 1.29
N SER A 34 9.85 -0.11 2.27
CA SER A 34 10.63 1.13 2.21
C SER A 34 11.62 1.10 1.04
N LEU A 35 12.27 -0.04 0.77
CA LEU A 35 13.13 -0.18 -0.40
C LEU A 35 12.34 -0.05 -1.72
N ILE A 36 11.14 -0.64 -1.79
CA ILE A 36 10.27 -0.52 -2.97
C ILE A 36 9.85 0.94 -3.17
N GLU A 37 9.39 1.62 -2.11
CA GLU A 37 9.04 3.04 -2.15
C GLU A 37 10.20 3.89 -2.67
N GLU A 38 11.40 3.69 -2.12
CA GLU A 38 12.59 4.38 -2.57
C GLU A 38 12.86 4.12 -4.07
N GLN A 39 12.62 2.90 -4.56
CA GLN A 39 12.80 2.55 -5.97
C GLN A 39 11.73 3.15 -6.89
N LEU A 40 10.56 3.49 -6.36
CA LEU A 40 9.44 4.09 -7.09
C LEU A 40 9.40 5.62 -6.99
N LEU A 41 10.21 6.22 -6.11
CA LEU A 41 10.27 7.68 -5.97
C LEU A 41 10.55 8.35 -7.33
N TRP A 42 9.80 9.43 -7.62
CA TRP A 42 9.83 10.20 -8.86
C TRP A 42 9.38 9.45 -10.13
N THR A 43 8.91 8.21 -10.01
CA THR A 43 8.33 7.49 -11.15
C THR A 43 6.91 7.99 -11.42
N PRO A 44 6.45 8.00 -12.69
CA PRO A 44 5.09 8.41 -13.01
C PRO A 44 4.06 7.53 -12.29
N VAL A 45 3.05 8.15 -11.69
CA VAL A 45 1.94 7.40 -11.05
C VAL A 45 1.15 6.61 -12.08
N GLU A 46 1.00 7.17 -13.29
CA GLU A 46 0.36 6.49 -14.43
C GLU A 46 1.02 5.14 -14.77
N ASP A 47 2.35 5.03 -14.69
CA ASP A 47 3.07 3.78 -14.98
C ASP A 47 2.67 2.67 -13.99
N PHE A 48 2.40 3.03 -12.73
CA PHE A 48 1.91 2.08 -11.74
C PHE A 48 0.52 1.57 -12.13
N PHE A 49 -0.42 2.45 -12.45
CA PHE A 49 -1.79 2.04 -12.80
C PHE A 49 -1.91 1.38 -14.16
N ARG A 50 -0.95 1.62 -15.05
CA ARG A 50 -0.81 0.86 -16.30
C ARG A 50 -0.47 -0.61 -16.04
N LEU A 51 0.37 -0.88 -15.03
CA LEU A 51 0.76 -2.24 -14.63
C LEU A 51 -0.23 -2.89 -13.66
N PHE A 52 -0.87 -2.08 -12.82
CA PHE A 52 -1.78 -2.48 -11.76
C PHE A 52 -3.07 -1.66 -11.87
N PRO A 53 -3.97 -2.04 -12.80
CA PRO A 53 -5.18 -1.27 -13.07
C PRO A 53 -6.00 -1.00 -11.80
N PRO A 54 -6.63 0.19 -11.71
CA PRO A 54 -7.54 0.50 -10.62
C PRO A 54 -8.78 -0.38 -10.69
N ILE A 55 -9.45 -0.54 -9.56
CA ILE A 55 -10.64 -1.39 -9.41
C ILE A 55 -11.75 -0.95 -10.38
N LYS A 56 -12.20 -1.84 -11.27
CA LYS A 56 -13.18 -1.51 -12.32
C LYS A 56 -14.65 -1.51 -11.88
N ARG A 57 -14.95 -2.14 -10.74
CA ARG A 57 -16.29 -2.28 -10.11
C ARG A 57 -16.05 -2.19 -8.60
N TYR A 58 -16.80 -1.44 -7.80
CA TYR A 58 -17.99 -1.95 -7.09
C TYR A 58 -18.75 -0.83 -6.34
N THR A 59 -20.04 -1.13 -6.10
CA THR A 59 -21.12 -0.53 -5.27
C THR A 59 -20.96 0.85 -4.63
N ASP A 60 -22.05 1.62 -4.61
CA ASP A 60 -22.24 2.88 -3.84
C ASP A 60 -22.24 2.64 -2.30
N ASP A 61 -21.36 1.79 -1.79
CA ASP A 61 -21.24 1.39 -0.38
C ASP A 61 -20.00 1.99 0.32
N GLY A 62 -19.27 2.87 -0.36
CA GLY A 62 -18.04 3.49 0.15
C GLY A 62 -16.78 2.69 -0.17
N THR A 63 -16.86 1.64 -0.99
CA THR A 63 -15.69 1.00 -1.60
C THR A 63 -15.22 1.75 -2.87
N TRP A 64 -13.97 1.51 -3.29
CA TRP A 64 -13.41 2.19 -4.46
C TRP A 64 -14.00 1.65 -5.77
N ASP A 65 -14.63 2.53 -6.55
CA ASP A 65 -14.96 2.28 -7.96
C ASP A 65 -13.88 2.85 -8.91
N TYR A 66 -14.00 2.52 -10.20
CA TYR A 66 -13.05 2.95 -11.22
C TYR A 66 -12.93 4.47 -11.35
N LYS A 67 -14.06 5.17 -11.41
CA LYS A 67 -14.12 6.62 -11.59
C LYS A 67 -13.59 7.33 -10.35
N SER A 68 -14.00 6.86 -9.17
CA SER A 68 -13.56 7.38 -7.87
C SER A 68 -12.07 7.16 -7.66
N THR A 69 -11.53 6.02 -8.11
CA THR A 69 -10.09 5.76 -8.07
C THR A 69 -9.32 6.67 -9.02
N LEU A 70 -9.76 6.85 -10.27
CA LEU A 70 -9.12 7.78 -11.22
C LEU A 70 -9.11 9.20 -10.70
N LYS A 71 -10.24 9.68 -10.19
CA LYS A 71 -10.35 11.02 -9.61
C LYS A 71 -9.42 11.21 -8.42
N MET A 72 -9.35 10.23 -7.51
CA MET A 72 -8.41 10.28 -6.40
C MET A 72 -6.95 10.32 -6.86
N ILE A 73 -6.59 9.54 -7.89
CA ILE A 73 -5.22 9.56 -8.42
C ILE A 73 -4.84 10.97 -8.89
N GLU A 74 -5.76 11.64 -9.59
CA GLU A 74 -5.57 13.01 -10.08
C GLU A 74 -5.48 14.04 -8.94
N GLU A 75 -6.32 13.90 -7.91
CA GLU A 75 -6.42 14.87 -6.81
C GLU A 75 -5.34 14.69 -5.72
N ASP A 76 -4.93 13.45 -5.44
CA ASP A 76 -4.15 13.10 -4.23
C ASP A 76 -2.70 12.64 -4.48
N LEU A 77 -2.36 12.11 -5.67
CA LEU A 77 -1.06 11.45 -5.92
C LEU A 77 -0.14 12.23 -6.89
N GLY A 78 -0.67 13.27 -7.55
CA GLY A 78 0.08 14.07 -8.52
C GLY A 78 0.61 13.26 -9.72
N GLU A 79 1.51 13.85 -10.51
CA GLU A 79 2.04 13.18 -11.71
C GLU A 79 3.08 12.08 -11.39
N ARG A 80 3.80 12.22 -10.27
CA ARG A 80 4.92 11.35 -9.89
C ARG A 80 4.86 11.02 -8.41
N PHE A 81 5.27 9.80 -8.06
CA PHE A 81 5.36 9.40 -6.65
C PHE A 81 6.33 10.29 -5.87
N GLY A 82 5.81 11.00 -4.88
CA GLY A 82 6.54 11.61 -3.79
C GLY A 82 6.78 10.64 -2.64
N LYS A 83 7.35 11.16 -1.55
CA LYS A 83 7.62 10.40 -0.34
C LYS A 83 6.30 10.14 0.41
N GLY A 84 6.01 8.89 0.74
CA GLY A 84 4.79 8.46 1.44
C GLY A 84 3.66 8.05 0.51
N ASP A 85 3.67 8.49 -0.75
CA ASP A 85 2.56 8.27 -1.68
C ASP A 85 2.34 6.80 -2.00
N PHE A 86 3.42 6.04 -2.17
CA PHE A 86 3.31 4.59 -2.39
C PHE A 86 2.72 3.86 -1.18
N LEU A 87 3.10 4.26 0.04
CA LEU A 87 2.55 3.69 1.27
C LEU A 87 1.07 4.01 1.43
N LYS A 88 0.69 5.28 1.19
CA LYS A 88 -0.70 5.72 1.17
C LYS A 88 -1.51 4.87 0.19
N LEU A 89 -1.01 4.76 -1.04
CA LEU A 89 -1.64 3.95 -2.09
C LEU A 89 -1.80 2.48 -1.68
N LEU A 90 -0.77 1.85 -1.09
CA LEU A 90 -0.86 0.47 -0.60
C LEU A 90 -2.00 0.28 0.41
N MET A 91 -2.19 1.23 1.33
CA MET A 91 -3.25 1.15 2.35
C MET A 91 -4.66 1.38 1.79
N MET A 92 -4.80 2.08 0.67
CA MET A 92 -6.10 2.39 0.07
C MET A 92 -6.75 1.17 -0.59
N GLY A 93 -5.95 0.20 -1.06
CA GLY A 93 -6.47 -1.02 -1.67
C GLY A 93 -7.26 -0.81 -2.97
N CYS A 94 -7.03 0.31 -3.68
CA CYS A 94 -7.80 0.73 -4.87
C CYS A 94 -7.33 0.09 -6.19
N TYR A 95 -6.61 -1.02 -6.14
CA TYR A 95 -6.02 -1.69 -7.31
C TYR A 95 -6.48 -3.16 -7.41
N GLU A 96 -6.63 -3.68 -8.62
CA GLU A 96 -7.16 -5.04 -8.84
C GLU A 96 -6.12 -6.14 -8.57
N ASN A 97 -4.83 -5.79 -8.56
CA ASN A 97 -3.78 -6.79 -8.52
C ASN A 97 -3.72 -7.50 -7.15
N PRO A 98 -3.94 -8.83 -7.09
CA PRO A 98 -4.02 -9.55 -5.82
C PRO A 98 -2.68 -9.65 -5.08
N PHE A 99 -1.55 -9.49 -5.78
CA PHE A 99 -0.23 -9.50 -5.15
C PHE A 99 0.04 -8.17 -4.45
N VAL A 100 -0.28 -7.05 -5.09
CA VAL A 100 -0.16 -5.72 -4.49
C VAL A 100 -1.07 -5.62 -3.26
N ASN A 101 -2.29 -6.17 -3.34
CA ASN A 101 -3.24 -6.18 -2.20
C ASN A 101 -2.66 -6.96 -1.00
N ARG A 102 -2.03 -8.11 -1.26
CA ARG A 102 -1.34 -8.85 -0.20
C ARG A 102 -0.19 -8.07 0.42
N VAL A 103 0.56 -7.30 -0.37
CA VAL A 103 1.60 -6.41 0.15
C VAL A 103 0.98 -5.32 1.04
N GLY A 104 -0.10 -4.67 0.60
CA GLY A 104 -0.82 -3.68 1.40
C GLY A 104 -1.34 -4.24 2.73
N ILE A 105 -1.95 -5.43 2.71
CA ILE A 105 -2.41 -6.12 3.94
C ILE A 105 -1.23 -6.45 4.86
N ALA A 106 -0.13 -6.98 4.31
CA ALA A 106 1.06 -7.30 5.09
C ALA A 106 1.66 -6.05 5.74
N PHE A 107 1.71 -4.93 5.00
CA PHE A 107 2.17 -3.64 5.51
C PHE A 107 1.35 -3.14 6.69
N MET A 108 0.01 -3.18 6.57
CA MET A 108 -0.89 -2.75 7.63
C MET A 108 -0.73 -3.62 8.89
N LYS A 109 -0.61 -4.95 8.71
CA LYS A 109 -0.36 -5.89 9.82
C LYS A 109 0.98 -5.61 10.50
N ALA A 110 2.06 -5.50 9.72
CA ALA A 110 3.39 -5.23 10.24
C ALA A 110 3.43 -3.91 11.02
N THR A 111 2.84 -2.85 10.45
CA THR A 111 2.74 -1.54 11.12
C THR A 111 1.97 -1.64 12.43
N SER A 112 0.84 -2.35 12.45
CA SER A 112 0.06 -2.56 13.68
C SER A 112 0.81 -3.35 14.74
N GLU A 113 1.56 -4.37 14.34
CA GLU A 113 2.32 -5.19 15.27
C GLU A 113 3.50 -4.42 15.86
N LEU A 114 4.23 -3.66 15.04
CA LEU A 114 5.32 -2.80 15.51
C LEU A 114 4.82 -1.70 16.44
N TYR A 115 3.69 -1.07 16.11
CA TYR A 115 3.07 -0.10 16.99
C TYR A 115 2.76 -0.73 18.36
N ARG A 116 2.11 -1.89 18.37
CA ARG A 116 1.80 -2.62 19.60
C ARG A 116 3.04 -3.00 20.40
N LYS A 117 4.09 -3.50 19.73
CA LYS A 117 5.39 -3.81 20.39
C LYS A 117 5.99 -2.57 21.06
N LYS A 118 5.86 -1.39 20.43
CA LYS A 118 6.46 -0.14 20.92
C LYS A 118 5.65 0.54 22.03
N THR A 119 4.33 0.53 21.95
CA THR A 119 3.46 1.31 22.84
C THR A 119 2.72 0.47 23.86
N GLY A 120 2.69 -0.85 23.70
CA GLY A 120 1.87 -1.77 24.48
C GLY A 120 0.37 -1.70 24.15
N LYS A 121 -0.05 -0.90 23.16
CA LYS A 121 -1.45 -0.67 22.81
C LYS A 121 -1.75 -1.11 21.39
N SER A 122 -2.98 -1.52 21.10
CA SER A 122 -3.41 -1.72 19.72
C SER A 122 -3.66 -0.38 19.02
N LEU A 123 -3.42 -0.32 17.70
CA LEU A 123 -3.77 0.85 16.89
C LEU A 123 -5.28 1.15 16.95
N LEU A 124 -6.10 0.12 17.09
CA LEU A 124 -7.56 0.25 17.18
C LEU A 124 -7.99 0.97 18.48
N GLU A 125 -7.39 0.60 19.62
CA GLU A 125 -7.67 1.26 20.91
C GLU A 125 -7.30 2.75 20.88
N GLU A 126 -6.16 3.09 20.26
CA GLU A 126 -5.75 4.49 20.11
C GLU A 126 -6.70 5.25 19.16
N ALA A 127 -7.09 4.64 18.03
CA ALA A 127 -8.04 5.22 17.08
C ALA A 127 -9.43 5.46 17.70
N MET A 128 -9.94 4.50 18.48
CA MET A 128 -11.22 4.63 19.18
C MET A 128 -11.17 5.76 20.22
N LYS A 129 -10.07 5.94 20.95
CA LYS A 129 -9.93 7.09 21.86
C LYS A 129 -10.08 8.42 21.15
N HIS A 130 -9.48 8.58 19.96
CA HIS A 130 -9.61 9.82 19.19
C HIS A 130 -11.01 10.04 18.60
N LEU A 131 -11.76 8.97 18.31
CA LEU A 131 -13.12 9.04 17.79
C LEU A 131 -14.18 9.32 18.86
N PHE A 132 -13.98 8.81 20.08
CA PHE A 132 -14.96 8.92 21.19
C PHE A 132 -14.62 10.00 22.22
N LEU A 133 -13.47 10.66 22.12
CA LEU A 133 -13.11 11.84 22.92
C LEU A 133 -13.31 13.17 22.16
N ARG A 134 -14.21 13.18 21.17
CA ARG A 134 -14.73 14.40 20.54
C ARG A 134 -16.11 14.73 21.08
#